data_AF-A0A1B7MR56-F1
#
_entry.id   AF-A0A1B7MR56-F1
#
_cell.length_a   1.000
_cell.length_b   1.000
_cell.length_c   1.000
_cell.angle_alpha   90.00
_cell.angle_beta   90.00
_cell.angle_gamma   90.00
#
_symmetry.space_group_name_H-M   'P 1'
#
loop_
_entity.id
_entity.type
_entity.pdbx_description
1 polymer ?
#
loop_
_entity_poly.entity_id
_entity_poly.type
_entity_poly.pdbx_seq_one_letter_code
_entity_poly.pdbx_strand_id
1 'polypeptide(L)' 'HTIIDIGIPPTGGLTPFNVYVALSRSRGQDNIRLLRDFDEKRLLMMHPCEYLRIEDERLMWCKEKMRYDNSDSQHST' A
#
# COMPACT_ATOMS: atom_id res chain seq x y z
N HIS A 1 -4.82 19.41 2.15
CA HIS A 1 -3.61 19.38 1.31
C HIS A 1 -2.44 19.01 2.20
N THR A 2 -1.79 17.89 1.93
CA THR A 2 -0.70 17.30 2.72
C THR A 2 0.53 17.18 1.82
N ILE A 3 1.62 17.80 2.25
CA ILE A 3 2.93 17.66 1.58
C ILE A 3 3.71 16.63 2.39
N ILE A 4 4.18 15.59 1.72
CA ILE A 4 4.96 14.51 2.35
C ILE A 4 6.38 14.59 1.83
N ASP A 5 7.32 14.70 2.76
CA ASP A 5 8.74 14.62 2.47
C ASP A 5 9.25 13.20 2.70
N ILE A 6 9.59 12.53 1.60
CA ILE A 6 10.10 11.15 1.57
C ILE A 6 11.51 11.06 0.97
N GLY A 7 12.26 12.16 1.01
CA GLY A 7 13.68 12.11 0.67
C GLY A 7 14.47 11.28 1.68
N ILE A 8 15.60 10.71 1.23
CA ILE A 8 16.50 9.94 2.10
C ILE A 8 17.00 10.86 3.23
N PRO A 9 16.79 10.51 4.51
CA PRO A 9 17.27 11.32 5.62
C PRO A 9 18.80 11.30 5.70
N PRO A 10 19.45 12.35 6.24
CA PRO A 10 20.89 12.36 6.46
C PRO A 10 21.38 11.24 7.40
N THR A 11 20.50 10.80 8.31
CA THR A 11 20.74 9.71 9.27
C THR A 11 19.46 8.91 9.47
N GLY A 12 19.57 7.58 9.50
CA GLY A 12 18.41 6.70 9.52
C GLY A 12 17.82 6.50 8.13
N GLY A 13 17.41 5.27 7.82
CA GLY A 13 16.83 4.94 6.51
C GLY A 13 15.33 5.22 6.46
N LEU A 14 14.82 5.47 5.27
CA LEU A 14 13.37 5.44 5.03
C LEU A 14 12.94 3.98 4.85
N THR A 15 11.86 3.57 5.53
CA THR A 15 11.29 2.23 5.43
C THR A 15 9.91 2.28 4.75
N PRO A 16 9.44 1.18 4.15
CA PRO A 16 8.08 1.09 3.61
C PRO A 16 6.99 1.49 4.63
N PHE A 17 7.19 1.15 5.92
CA PHE A 17 6.25 1.49 6.99
C PHE A 17 6.15 3.01 7.22
N ASN A 18 7.27 3.72 7.18
CA ASN A 18 7.27 5.17 7.34
C ASN A 18 6.46 5.84 6.22
N VAL A 19 6.62 5.36 4.99
CA VAL A 19 5.89 5.85 3.81
C VAL A 19 4.39 5.54 3.93
N TYR A 20 4.04 4.31 4.32
CA TYR A 20 2.65 3.92 4.55
C TYR A 20 1.97 4.81 5.60
N VAL A 21 2.62 5.02 6.76
CA VAL A 21 2.08 5.87 7.82
C VAL A 21 1.87 7.29 7.30
N ALA A 22 2.84 7.88 6.60
CA ALA A 22 2.70 9.22 6.05
C ALA A 22 1.53 9.34 5.06
N LEU A 23 1.39 8.38 4.15
CA LEU A 23 0.31 8.35 3.17
C LEU A 23 -1.07 8.13 3.82
N SER A 24 -1.16 7.25 4.82
CA SER A 24 -2.42 6.92 5.52
C SER A 24 -3.06 8.12 6.23
N ARG A 25 -2.28 9.17 6.52
CA ARG A 25 -2.77 10.40 7.18
C ARG A 25 -3.40 11.40 6.23
N SER A 26 -3.32 11.15 4.93
CA SER A 26 -3.91 12.01 3.90
C SER A 26 -5.34 11.58 3.55
N ARG A 27 -6.17 12.53 3.09
CA ARG A 27 -7.56 12.27 2.68
C ARG A 27 -7.69 12.12 1.17
N GLY A 28 -7.06 11.06 0.64
CA GLY A 28 -7.11 10.74 -0.79
C GLY A 28 -6.00 11.38 -1.62
N GLN A 29 -5.80 10.83 -2.83
CA GLN A 29 -4.67 11.12 -3.71
C GLN A 29 -4.60 12.60 -4.13
N ASP A 30 -5.74 13.21 -4.44
CA ASP A 30 -5.84 14.62 -4.88
C ASP A 30 -5.33 15.61 -3.82
N ASN A 31 -5.22 15.15 -2.57
CA ASN A 31 -4.79 15.96 -1.44
C ASN A 31 -3.32 15.73 -1.06
N ILE A 32 -2.57 14.91 -1.79
CA ILE A 32 -1.17 14.57 -1.49
C ILE A 32 -0.23 15.22 -2.52
N ARG A 33 0.88 15.77 -2.04
CA ARG A 33 2.02 16.12 -2.89
C ARG A 33 3.31 15.59 -2.29
N LEU A 34 4.12 14.87 -3.09
CA LEU A 34 5.43 14.41 -2.69
C LEU A 34 6.45 15.53 -2.92
N LEU A 35 7.30 15.80 -1.91
CA LEU A 35 8.24 16.93 -1.96
C LEU A 35 9.52 16.59 -2.76
N ARG A 36 9.93 15.32 -2.77
CA ARG A 36 11.17 14.84 -3.36
C ARG A 36 10.95 13.48 -4.00
N ASP A 37 11.80 13.15 -4.97
CA ASP A 37 11.87 11.80 -5.53
C ASP A 37 12.28 10.79 -4.45
N PHE A 38 11.86 9.55 -4.63
CA PHE A 38 12.12 8.45 -3.71
C PHE A 38 12.42 7.17 -4.49
N ASP A 39 13.08 6.21 -3.84
CA ASP A 39 13.35 4.91 -4.44
C ASP A 39 12.10 4.03 -4.35
N GLU A 40 11.26 4.13 -5.38
CA GLU A 40 9.99 3.39 -5.47
C GLU A 40 10.21 1.87 -5.39
N LYS A 41 11.28 1.36 -6.00
CA LYS A 41 11.57 -0.08 -6.00
C LYS A 41 11.84 -0.59 -4.59
N ARG A 42 12.65 0.14 -3.83
CA ARG A 42 13.01 -0.25 -2.47
C ARG A 42 11.89 -0.01 -1.46
N LEU A 43 11.07 1.03 -1.67
CA LEU A 43 10.09 1.49 -0.68
C LEU A 43 8.69 0.95 -0.89
N LEU A 44 8.28 0.70 -2.15
CA LEU A 44 6.91 0.35 -2.49
C LEU A 44 6.77 -0.94 -3.31
N MET A 45 7.78 -1.33 -4.10
CA MET A 45 7.69 -2.53 -4.95
C MET A 45 8.23 -3.82 -4.32
N MET A 46 8.86 -3.73 -3.15
CA MET A 46 9.45 -4.89 -2.48
C MET A 46 8.77 -5.12 -1.13
N HIS A 47 8.31 -6.36 -0.89
CA HIS A 47 7.72 -6.71 0.39
C HIS A 47 8.76 -6.54 1.51
N PRO A 48 8.42 -5.87 2.63
CA PRO A 48 9.38 -5.64 3.71
C PRO A 48 9.80 -6.94 4.40
N CYS A 49 8.96 -7.98 4.35
CA CYS A 49 9.28 -9.32 4.84
C CYS A 49 8.36 -10.37 4.22
N GLU A 50 8.79 -11.63 4.33
CA GLU A 50 8.08 -12.80 3.77
C GLU A 50 6.69 -13.00 4.38
N TYR A 51 6.53 -12.70 5.66
CA TYR A 51 5.23 -12.80 6.34
C TYR A 51 4.17 -11.91 5.67
N LEU A 52 4.52 -10.66 5.36
CA LEU A 52 3.60 -9.73 4.71
C LEU A 52 3.29 -10.14 3.26
N ARG A 53 4.26 -10.73 2.55
CA ARG A 53 4.06 -11.28 1.21
C ARG A 53 3.01 -12.40 1.22
N ILE A 54 3.15 -13.36 2.15
CA ILE A 54 2.21 -14.48 2.29
C ILE A 54 0.82 -13.97 2.69
N GLU A 55 0.75 -12.99 3.58
CA GLU A 55 -0.53 -12.41 4.01
C GLU A 55 -1.24 -11.66 2.86
N ASP A 56 -0.51 -10.94 2.01
CA ASP A 56 -1.07 -10.32 0.81
C ASP A 56 -1.66 -11.37 -0.14
N GLU A 57 -0.97 -12.49 -0.38
CA GLU A 57 -1.49 -13.61 -1.17
C GLU A 57 -2.77 -14.20 -0.57
N ARG A 58 -2.78 -14.41 0.76
CA ARG A 58 -3.94 -14.91 1.49
C ARG A 58 -5.14 -13.96 1.33
N LEU A 59 -4.91 -12.66 1.44
CA LEU A 59 -5.96 -11.64 1.25
C LEU A 59 -6.46 -11.57 -0.19
N MET A 60 -5.59 -11.73 -1.18
CA MET A 60 -6.00 -11.82 -2.59
C MET A 60 -6.91 -13.02 -2.83
N TRP A 61 -6.54 -14.19 -2.31
CA TRP A 61 -7.38 -15.39 -2.37
C TRP A 61 -8.75 -15.16 -1.72
N CYS A 62 -8.79 -14.56 -0.52
CA CYS A 62 -10.04 -14.23 0.15
C CYS A 62 -10.92 -13.27 -0.68
N LYS A 63 -10.32 -12.25 -1.30
CA LYS A 63 -11.05 -11.28 -2.16
C LYS A 63 -11.62 -11.94 -3.41
N GLU A 64 -10.88 -12.86 -4.04
CA GLU A 64 -11.35 -13.59 -5.21
C GLU A 64 -12.52 -14.50 -4.86
N LYS A 65 -12.39 -15.25 -3.76
CA LYS A 65 -13.47 -16.08 -3.24
C LYS A 65 -14.74 -15.28 -2.94
N MET A 66 -14.61 -14.12 -2.29
CA MET A 66 -15.76 -13.24 -2.03
C MET A 66 -16.41 -12.72 -3.33
N ARG A 67 -15.62 -12.41 -4.37
CA ARG A 67 -16.16 -12.01 -5.68
C ARG A 67 -16.94 -13.15 -6.33
N TYR A 68 -16.39 -14.36 -6.30
CA TYR A 68 -17.05 -15.56 -6.82
C TYR A 68 -18.37 -15.87 -6.11
N ASP A 69 -18.34 -15.90 -4.78
CA ASP A 69 -19.53 -16.20 -3.96
C ASP A 69 -20.64 -15.13 -4.18
N ASN A 70 -20.27 -13.86 -4.42
CA ASN A 70 -21.21 -12.78 -4.76
C ASN A 70 -21.78 -12.90 -6.19
N SER A 71 -20.99 -13.36 -7.17
CA SER A 71 -21.48 -13.58 -8.54
C SER A 71 -22.48 -14.75 -8.66
N ASP A 72 -22.27 -15.83 -7.91
CA ASP A 72 -23.21 -16.97 -7.88
C ASP A 72 -24.55 -16.59 -7.22
N SER A 73 -24.49 -15.70 -6.22
CA SER A 73 -25.67 -15.16 -5.55
C SER A 73 -26.54 -14.28 -6.47
N GLN A 74 -25.96 -13.64 -7.49
CA GLN A 74 -26.65 -12.79 -8.48
C GLN A 74 -27.28 -13.60 -9.64
N HIS A 75 -26.83 -14.84 -9.88
CA HIS A 75 -27.36 -15.73 -10.93
C HIS A 75 -28.52 -16.63 -10.47
N SER A 76 -28.86 -16.61 -9.18
CA SER A 76 -29.98 -17.39 -8.60
C SER A 76 -31.25 -16.55 -8.31
N THR A 77 -31.32 -15.32 -8.81
CA THR A 77 -32.53 -14.45 -8.82
C THR A 77 -33.01 -14.22 -10.23
#